data_AF-A0A2A4Q474-F1
#
_entry.id   AF-A0A2A4Q474-F1
#
_cell.length_a   1.000
_cell.length_b   1.000
_cell.length_c   1.000
_cell.angle_alpha   90.00
_cell.angle_beta   90.00
_cell.angle_gamma   90.00
#
_symmetry.space_group_name_H-M   'P 1'
#
loop_
_entity.id
_entity.type
_entity.pdbx_description
1 polymer ?
#
loop_
_entity_poly.entity_id
_entity_poly.type
_entity_poly.pdbx_seq_one_letter_code
_entity_poly.pdbx_strand_id
1 'polypeptide(L)'
;MKTLTTILTLLILIGCSNHKSETSSTENRTELIPEPEQDTQEALDEPQVDQNTNKNEKCNCKGIVDWEQDVKVPVYNKPNGQLIDTVSHDIEGEDFLTFNLFDSEEDYFKVEIRRAISGQAKSGWIKKDDYLGTYASNYSDSDTLFLYSNPDKSSAPTDTITKYYTELYQILDCKSNWVKVRMEKGNKEYQGWMEPGMQCPSPYTTCN
;
A
#
# COMPACT_ATOMS: atom_id res chain seq x y z
N MET A 1 -13.05 33.14 -36.41
CA MET A 1 -12.25 33.83 -37.44
C MET A 1 -10.78 33.73 -37.00
N LYS A 2 -9.95 33.02 -37.79
CA LYS A 2 -8.46 32.84 -37.70
C LYS A 2 -7.92 32.08 -36.46
N THR A 3 -7.72 30.76 -36.49
CA THR A 3 -6.53 29.99 -36.97
C THR A 3 -5.16 30.54 -36.53
N LEU A 4 -4.37 29.74 -35.80
CA LEU A 4 -3.08 29.28 -36.31
C LEU A 4 -2.56 28.06 -35.51
N THR A 5 -2.29 27.02 -36.26
CA THR A 5 -1.71 25.73 -35.90
C THR A 5 -0.19 25.85 -36.03
N THR A 6 0.59 25.37 -35.06
CA THR A 6 2.02 25.11 -35.27
C THR A 6 2.40 23.77 -34.67
N ILE A 7 2.56 22.80 -35.57
CA ILE A 7 3.16 21.48 -35.33
C ILE A 7 4.67 21.67 -35.47
N LEU A 8 5.45 21.30 -34.46
CA LEU A 8 6.89 21.16 -34.59
C LEU A 8 7.27 19.70 -34.33
N THR A 9 7.42 18.98 -35.43
CA THR A 9 7.98 17.64 -35.49
C THR A 9 9.51 17.76 -35.41
N LEU A 10 10.15 17.08 -34.45
CA LEU A 10 11.57 16.80 -34.51
C LEU A 10 11.79 15.29 -34.34
N LEU A 11 12.58 14.74 -35.25
CA LEU A 11 12.76 13.33 -35.55
C LEU A 11 14.28 13.05 -35.51
N ILE A 12 14.62 11.76 -35.39
CA ILE A 12 15.92 11.08 -35.64
C ILE A 12 16.96 11.25 -34.50
N LEU A 13 17.63 10.23 -33.92
CA LEU A 13 18.34 9.02 -34.45
C LEU A 13 18.39 7.94 -33.35
N ILE A 14 17.94 6.70 -33.58
CA ILE A 14 18.69 5.51 -34.07
C ILE A 14 20.14 5.40 -33.54
N GLY A 15 20.34 4.45 -32.62
CA GLY A 15 21.62 3.83 -32.31
C GLY A 15 21.41 2.36 -31.93
N CYS A 16 21.70 1.46 -32.87
CA CYS A 16 21.73 0.01 -32.68
C CYS A 16 23.12 -0.45 -32.16
N SER A 17 23.18 -1.74 -31.78
CA SER A 17 24.38 -2.58 -31.60
C SER A 17 25.09 -2.47 -30.24
N ASN A 18 25.52 -3.55 -29.56
CA ASN A 18 25.70 -4.94 -29.97
C ASN A 18 25.52 -5.91 -28.79
N HIS A 19 24.92 -7.04 -29.15
CA HIS A 19 24.94 -8.33 -28.49
C HIS A 19 26.39 -8.84 -28.33
N LYS A 20 26.76 -9.32 -27.13
CA LYS A 20 27.77 -10.37 -26.97
C LYS A 20 27.38 -11.28 -25.82
N SER A 21 26.89 -12.45 -26.20
CA SER A 21 26.80 -13.64 -25.37
C SER A 21 28.14 -14.36 -25.45
N GLU A 22 28.73 -14.71 -24.32
CA GLU A 22 29.75 -15.75 -24.24
C GLU A 22 29.34 -16.76 -23.17
N THR A 23 29.03 -17.94 -23.69
CA THR A 23 28.92 -19.24 -23.02
C THR A 23 30.33 -19.78 -22.69
N SER A 24 30.40 -20.73 -21.76
CA SER A 24 31.52 -21.67 -21.44
C SER A 24 31.95 -21.49 -19.99
N SER A 25 32.11 -22.51 -19.15
CA SER A 25 32.26 -23.95 -19.36
C SER A 25 31.97 -24.64 -18.03
N THR A 26 31.39 -25.83 -18.13
CA THR A 26 31.33 -26.86 -17.12
C THR A 26 32.74 -27.29 -16.70
N GLU A 27 33.03 -27.31 -15.40
CA GLU A 27 34.12 -28.10 -14.86
C GLU A 27 33.62 -28.88 -13.64
N ASN A 28 33.40 -30.17 -13.87
CA ASN A 28 33.13 -31.17 -12.84
C ASN A 28 34.40 -31.38 -12.02
N ARG A 29 34.39 -30.92 -10.77
CA ARG A 29 35.36 -31.38 -9.76
C ARG A 29 34.60 -32.15 -8.68
N THR A 30 34.58 -33.46 -8.85
CA THR A 30 34.25 -34.41 -7.79
C THR A 30 35.40 -34.36 -6.78
N GLU A 31 35.17 -33.69 -5.65
CA GLU A 31 36.08 -33.73 -4.52
C GLU A 31 35.35 -34.30 -3.30
N LEU A 32 36.10 -35.17 -2.63
CA LEU A 32 35.66 -36.15 -1.65
C LEU A 32 34.94 -35.51 -0.46
N ILE A 33 33.78 -36.08 -0.12
CA ILE A 33 33.00 -35.79 1.07
C ILE A 33 33.75 -36.31 2.29
N PRO A 34 34.17 -35.47 3.26
CA PRO A 34 34.43 -35.93 4.62
C PRO A 34 33.11 -36.10 5.38
N GLU A 35 33.03 -37.15 6.21
CA GLU A 35 31.90 -37.44 7.08
C GLU A 35 31.53 -36.26 7.99
N PRO A 36 30.23 -35.98 8.20
CA PRO A 36 29.82 -34.96 9.16
C PRO A 36 29.97 -35.47 10.61
N GLU A 37 30.75 -34.72 11.40
CA GLU A 37 30.80 -34.82 12.85
C GLU A 37 29.54 -34.20 13.49
N GLN A 38 28.93 -34.99 14.38
CA GLN A 38 28.18 -34.64 15.59
C GLN A 38 27.14 -33.50 15.55
N ASP A 39 25.87 -33.92 15.54
CA ASP A 39 24.71 -33.15 16.01
C ASP A 39 24.96 -32.60 17.42
N THR A 40 25.17 -31.29 17.51
CA THR A 40 24.90 -30.50 18.70
C THR A 40 23.64 -29.70 18.42
N GLN A 41 22.53 -30.10 19.04
CA GLN A 41 21.27 -29.35 19.00
C GLN A 41 21.45 -28.05 19.78
N GLU A 42 21.81 -26.99 19.08
CA GLU A 42 21.69 -25.62 19.55
C GLU A 42 20.23 -25.20 19.40
N ALA A 43 19.55 -25.02 20.53
CA ALA A 43 18.17 -24.54 20.57
C ALA A 43 18.14 -23.09 20.06
N LEU A 44 17.67 -22.91 18.83
CA LEU A 44 17.27 -21.61 18.30
C LEU A 44 16.00 -21.19 19.04
N ASP A 45 16.17 -20.33 20.05
CA ASP A 45 15.06 -19.57 20.63
C ASP A 45 14.42 -18.73 19.52
N GLU A 46 13.26 -19.17 19.04
CA GLU A 46 12.40 -18.37 18.19
C GLU A 46 12.03 -17.08 18.92
N PRO A 47 12.17 -15.90 18.28
CA PRO A 47 11.74 -14.65 18.88
C PRO A 47 10.24 -14.72 19.15
N GLN A 48 9.89 -14.70 20.43
CA GLN A 48 8.52 -14.64 20.91
C GLN A 48 7.88 -13.35 20.36
N VAL A 49 7.01 -13.53 19.37
CA VAL A 49 6.09 -12.49 18.89
C VAL A 49 5.28 -12.04 20.09
N ASP A 50 5.53 -10.82 20.55
CA ASP A 50 4.84 -10.21 21.68
C ASP A 50 3.38 -9.97 21.30
N GLN A 51 2.54 -10.99 21.55
CA GLN A 51 1.09 -10.97 21.37
C GLN A 51 0.45 -10.19 22.52
N ASN A 52 0.84 -8.92 22.70
CA ASN A 52 0.09 -7.98 23.51
C ASN A 52 -0.91 -7.22 22.63
N THR A 53 -1.79 -7.98 21.94
CA THR A 53 -2.89 -7.40 21.18
C THR A 53 -3.93 -6.86 22.16
N ASN A 54 -4.04 -5.55 22.19
CA ASN A 54 -5.05 -4.82 22.92
C ASN A 54 -6.43 -5.28 22.42
N LYS A 55 -7.21 -5.94 23.30
CA LYS A 55 -8.40 -6.77 22.98
C LYS A 55 -9.59 -6.03 22.35
N ASN A 56 -9.44 -4.78 21.96
CA ASN A 56 -10.49 -3.88 21.49
C ASN A 56 -10.26 -3.32 20.07
N GLU A 57 -9.25 -3.77 19.33
CA GLU A 57 -9.00 -3.30 17.96
C GLU A 57 -10.00 -3.94 16.98
N LYS A 58 -10.80 -3.10 16.31
CA LYS A 58 -11.76 -3.56 15.29
C LYS A 58 -11.08 -3.83 13.95
N CYS A 59 -9.91 -3.24 13.74
CA CYS A 59 -9.18 -3.24 12.47
C CYS A 59 -7.70 -3.53 12.67
N ASN A 60 -7.10 -4.09 11.63
CA ASN A 60 -5.66 -4.34 11.50
C ASN A 60 -5.29 -4.17 10.02
N CYS A 61 -5.51 -2.95 9.52
CA CYS A 61 -5.27 -2.58 8.12
C CYS A 61 -4.14 -1.54 8.05
N LYS A 62 -3.63 -1.29 6.84
CA LYS A 62 -2.69 -0.21 6.57
C LYS A 62 -3.24 0.68 5.46
N GLY A 63 -2.84 1.94 5.48
CA GLY A 63 -3.16 2.90 4.43
C GLY A 63 -2.07 3.93 4.28
N ILE A 64 -2.27 4.83 3.32
CA ILE A 64 -1.39 5.94 3.02
C ILE A 64 -2.16 7.26 3.06
N VAL A 65 -1.41 8.33 3.32
CA VAL A 65 -1.85 9.68 2.97
C VAL A 65 -1.38 9.93 1.54
N ASP A 66 -2.26 10.44 0.69
CA ASP A 66 -1.95 10.77 -0.69
C ASP A 66 -0.80 11.79 -0.76
N TRP A 67 0.36 11.35 -1.25
CA TRP A 67 1.57 12.17 -1.32
C TRP A 67 1.48 13.26 -2.39
N GLU A 68 0.57 13.13 -3.36
CA GLU A 68 0.31 14.17 -4.35
C GLU A 68 -0.39 15.38 -3.74
N GLN A 69 -0.92 15.23 -2.51
CA GLN A 69 -1.56 16.30 -1.76
C GLN A 69 -0.65 16.79 -0.63
N ASP A 70 -0.34 18.09 -0.63
CA ASP A 70 0.38 18.75 0.47
C ASP A 70 -0.55 18.99 1.66
N VAL A 71 -0.91 17.90 2.34
CA VAL A 71 -1.86 17.91 3.46
C VAL A 71 -1.16 17.87 4.81
N LYS A 72 -1.76 18.60 5.76
CA LYS A 72 -1.42 18.57 7.18
C LYS A 72 -2.50 17.81 7.91
N VAL A 73 -2.18 16.60 8.37
CA VAL A 73 -3.13 15.70 9.02
C VAL A 73 -3.20 16.00 10.53
N PRO A 74 -4.31 16.55 11.04
CA PRO A 74 -4.47 16.81 12.46
C PRO A 74 -4.72 15.49 13.21
N VAL A 75 -4.00 15.28 14.31
CA VAL A 75 -4.14 14.09 15.16
C VAL A 75 -4.78 14.51 16.48
N TYR A 76 -5.87 13.84 16.87
CA TYR A 76 -6.65 14.13 18.06
C TYR A 76 -6.53 13.01 19.10
N ASN A 77 -6.72 13.32 20.38
CA ASN A 77 -6.71 12.30 21.44
C ASN A 77 -7.98 11.41 21.45
N LYS A 78 -9.10 11.93 20.92
CA LYS A 78 -10.38 11.23 20.70
C LYS A 78 -11.15 11.91 19.57
N PRO A 79 -12.20 11.29 19.00
CA PRO A 79 -13.07 11.95 18.02
C PRO A 79 -13.61 13.29 18.57
N ASN A 80 -13.53 14.36 17.78
CA ASN A 80 -13.87 15.73 18.17
C ASN A 80 -13.15 16.22 19.45
N GLY A 81 -11.99 15.64 19.75
CA GLY A 81 -11.21 15.91 20.96
C GLY A 81 -10.19 17.05 20.81
N GLN A 82 -9.20 17.03 21.70
CA GLN A 82 -8.09 17.98 21.66
C GLN A 82 -7.11 17.57 20.55
N LEU A 83 -6.67 18.56 19.77
CA LEU A 83 -5.55 18.40 18.84
C LEU A 83 -4.26 18.12 19.65
N ILE A 84 -3.63 16.98 19.39
CA ILE A 84 -2.38 16.55 20.04
C ILE A 84 -1.17 16.62 19.13
N ASP A 85 -1.38 16.68 17.82
CA ASP A 85 -0.32 16.86 16.83
C ASP A 85 -0.85 17.27 15.46
N THR A 86 0.06 17.63 14.56
CA THR A 86 -0.21 17.76 13.14
C THR A 86 0.96 17.20 12.37
N VAL A 87 0.73 16.14 11.60
CA VAL A 87 1.76 15.47 10.80
C VAL A 87 1.60 15.82 9.32
N SER A 88 2.69 15.80 8.57
CA SER A 88 2.70 16.07 7.12
C SER A 88 3.77 15.22 6.46
N HIS A 89 3.74 15.11 5.14
CA HIS A 89 4.83 14.52 4.37
C HIS A 89 6.14 15.32 4.56
N ASP A 90 7.25 14.73 4.17
CA ASP A 90 8.53 15.43 3.98
C ASP A 90 8.85 15.23 2.52
N ILE A 91 8.44 16.21 1.73
CA ILE A 91 8.52 16.14 0.28
C ILE A 91 9.97 16.25 -0.19
N GLU A 92 10.80 17.02 0.51
CA GLU A 92 12.22 17.18 0.17
C GLU A 92 13.02 15.91 0.46
N GLY A 93 12.72 15.26 1.59
CA GLY A 93 13.33 13.98 1.98
C GLY A 93 12.67 12.74 1.38
N GLU A 94 11.64 12.91 0.54
CA GLU A 94 10.80 11.82 0.02
C GLU A 94 10.32 10.86 1.13
N ASP A 95 9.95 11.39 2.30
CA ASP A 95 9.50 10.59 3.44
C ASP A 95 8.00 10.79 3.69
N PHE A 96 7.23 9.94 3.03
CA PHE A 96 5.77 10.02 2.96
C PHE A 96 5.07 9.34 4.14
N LEU A 97 3.86 9.83 4.43
CA LEU A 97 3.03 9.32 5.52
C LEU A 97 2.30 8.02 5.13
N THR A 98 2.38 7.05 6.03
CA THR A 98 1.60 5.81 6.04
C THR A 98 0.93 5.67 7.39
N PHE A 99 -0.09 4.82 7.52
CA PHE A 99 -0.73 4.59 8.81
C PHE A 99 -1.16 3.14 9.01
N ASN A 100 -1.06 2.69 10.26
CA ASN A 100 -1.77 1.50 10.74
C ASN A 100 -3.16 1.93 11.23
N LEU A 101 -4.20 1.20 10.83
CA LEU A 101 -5.60 1.49 11.13
C LEU A 101 -6.16 0.46 12.12
N PHE A 102 -6.53 0.94 13.31
CA PHE A 102 -6.95 0.10 14.44
C PHE A 102 -8.45 0.15 14.72
N ASP A 103 -9.10 1.27 14.38
CA ASP A 103 -10.53 1.46 14.59
C ASP A 103 -11.09 2.50 13.62
N SER A 104 -12.40 2.43 13.40
CA SER A 104 -13.17 3.33 12.56
C SER A 104 -14.46 3.68 13.30
N GLU A 105 -14.68 4.98 13.44
CA GLU A 105 -15.94 5.60 13.90
C GLU A 105 -16.48 6.47 12.76
N GLU A 106 -17.68 7.01 12.88
CA GLU A 106 -18.38 7.73 11.80
C GLU A 106 -17.45 8.65 10.97
N ASP A 107 -16.81 9.63 11.63
CA ASP A 107 -15.97 10.64 10.98
C ASP A 107 -14.45 10.46 11.22
N TYR A 108 -14.04 9.46 11.99
CA TYR A 108 -12.64 9.35 12.44
C TYR A 108 -12.08 7.94 12.30
N PHE A 109 -10.79 7.87 12.01
CA PHE A 109 -9.98 6.66 12.13
C PHE A 109 -9.07 6.75 13.35
N LYS A 110 -9.00 5.68 14.13
CA LYS A 110 -7.96 5.50 15.13
C LYS A 110 -6.75 4.88 14.46
N VAL A 111 -5.63 5.59 14.50
CA VAL A 111 -4.42 5.22 13.77
C VAL A 111 -3.16 5.34 14.61
N GLU A 112 -2.12 4.71 14.11
CA GLU A 112 -0.75 5.18 14.28
C GLU A 112 -0.26 5.61 12.90
N ILE A 113 -0.09 6.92 12.73
CA ILE A 113 0.41 7.53 11.50
C ILE A 113 1.91 7.72 11.63
N ARG A 114 2.66 7.37 10.58
CA ARG A 114 4.11 7.37 10.60
C ARG A 114 4.69 7.82 9.26
N ARG A 115 5.87 8.43 9.34
CA ARG A 115 6.77 8.61 8.20
C ARG A 115 7.40 7.26 7.81
N ALA A 116 7.31 6.89 6.54
CA ALA A 116 7.68 5.55 6.08
C ALA A 116 9.18 5.26 6.17
N ILE A 117 10.05 6.27 6.04
CA ILE A 117 11.51 6.13 6.07
C ILE A 117 12.04 6.42 7.47
N SER A 118 11.76 7.61 8.02
CA SER A 118 12.30 8.00 9.34
C SER A 118 11.63 7.29 10.51
N GLY A 119 10.45 6.69 10.31
CA GLY A 119 9.71 5.97 11.34
C GLY A 119 9.09 6.87 12.42
N GLN A 120 9.18 8.20 12.29
CA GLN A 120 8.53 9.13 13.20
C GLN A 120 7.03 8.87 13.20
N ALA A 121 6.48 8.50 14.36
CA ALA A 121 5.11 8.02 14.49
C ALA A 121 4.31 8.80 15.53
N LYS A 122 3.01 8.90 15.32
CA LYS A 122 2.05 9.46 16.25
C LYS A 122 0.78 8.61 16.27
N SER A 123 0.30 8.30 17.45
CA SER A 123 -0.98 7.60 17.63
C SER A 123 -2.08 8.55 18.05
N GLY A 124 -3.28 8.34 17.51
CA GLY A 124 -4.45 9.13 17.84
C GLY A 124 -5.60 8.90 16.86
N TRP A 125 -6.51 9.86 16.82
CA TRP A 125 -7.64 9.86 15.90
C TRP A 125 -7.39 10.89 14.80
N ILE A 126 -7.54 10.50 13.55
CA ILE A 126 -7.50 11.40 12.39
C ILE A 126 -8.90 11.46 11.78
N LYS A 127 -9.28 12.62 11.24
CA LYS A 127 -10.56 12.75 10.53
C LYS A 127 -10.47 11.99 9.20
N LYS A 128 -11.55 11.31 8.83
CA LYS A 128 -11.67 10.69 7.51
C LYS A 128 -11.70 11.80 6.45
N ASP A 129 -10.98 11.57 5.35
CA ASP A 129 -10.92 12.49 4.21
C ASP A 129 -10.57 11.72 2.93
N ASP A 130 -10.59 12.38 1.78
CA ASP A 130 -10.35 11.77 0.46
C ASP A 130 -8.90 11.36 0.21
N TYR A 131 -7.94 12.05 0.83
CA TYR A 131 -6.50 11.75 0.76
C TYR A 131 -6.08 10.53 1.61
N LEU A 132 -7.00 9.87 2.32
CA LEU A 132 -6.70 8.68 3.13
C LEU A 132 -7.14 7.42 2.38
N GLY A 133 -6.18 6.62 1.93
CA GLY A 133 -6.50 5.52 1.04
C GLY A 133 -5.49 4.39 0.97
N THR A 134 -5.70 3.54 -0.02
CA THR A 134 -4.79 2.47 -0.42
C THR A 134 -4.87 2.33 -1.95
N TYR A 135 -3.82 1.80 -2.57
CA TYR A 135 -3.89 1.39 -3.97
C TYR A 135 -4.39 -0.04 -4.10
N ALA A 136 -4.80 -0.43 -5.29
CA ALA A 136 -5.13 -1.83 -5.59
C ALA A 136 -3.92 -2.57 -6.17
N SER A 137 -3.79 -3.86 -5.85
CA SER A 137 -2.69 -4.71 -6.35
C SER A 137 -3.01 -5.50 -7.62
N ASN A 138 -4.13 -5.22 -8.31
CA ASN A 138 -4.47 -5.86 -9.59
C ASN A 138 -3.70 -5.25 -10.78
N TYR A 139 -2.37 -5.38 -10.79
CA TYR A 139 -1.50 -4.73 -11.78
C TYR A 139 -1.58 -5.32 -13.19
N SER A 140 -2.11 -6.54 -13.33
CA SER A 140 -2.31 -7.19 -14.61
C SER A 140 -3.77 -7.07 -15.07
N ASP A 141 -3.98 -6.97 -16.38
CA ASP A 141 -5.31 -7.06 -16.99
C ASP A 141 -5.97 -8.46 -16.80
N SER A 142 -5.18 -9.47 -16.38
CA SER A 142 -5.71 -10.77 -15.94
C SER A 142 -6.27 -10.76 -14.52
N ASP A 143 -5.90 -9.78 -13.71
CA ASP A 143 -6.24 -9.74 -12.31
C ASP A 143 -7.54 -8.95 -12.13
N THR A 144 -8.52 -9.58 -11.50
CA THR A 144 -9.81 -8.96 -11.22
C THR A 144 -9.85 -8.52 -9.77
N LEU A 145 -10.03 -7.22 -9.57
CA LEU A 145 -10.38 -6.68 -8.27
C LEU A 145 -11.90 -6.78 -8.06
N PHE A 146 -12.29 -7.55 -7.06
CA PHE A 146 -13.66 -7.58 -6.55
C PHE A 146 -13.78 -6.66 -5.34
N LEU A 147 -14.78 -5.78 -5.36
CA LEU A 147 -15.22 -5.05 -4.19
C LEU A 147 -16.48 -5.73 -3.68
N TYR A 148 -16.47 -6.17 -2.42
CA TYR A 148 -17.49 -7.04 -1.86
C TYR A 148 -18.54 -6.27 -1.06
N SER A 149 -19.76 -6.79 -0.94
CA SER A 149 -20.82 -6.17 -0.15
C SER A 149 -20.55 -6.24 1.36
N ASN A 150 -19.79 -7.25 1.80
CA ASN A 150 -19.34 -7.44 3.17
C ASN A 150 -17.83 -7.79 3.17
N PRO A 151 -17.11 -7.65 4.30
CA PRO A 151 -15.70 -8.05 4.41
C PRO A 151 -15.57 -9.58 4.52
N ASP A 152 -16.03 -10.26 3.46
CA ASP A 152 -16.10 -11.70 3.31
C ASP A 152 -16.14 -12.02 1.81
N LYS A 153 -15.21 -12.87 1.35
CA LYS A 153 -15.14 -13.33 -0.04
C LYS A 153 -16.36 -14.13 -0.48
N SER A 154 -17.13 -14.68 0.46
CA SER A 154 -18.37 -15.39 0.15
C SER A 154 -19.54 -14.44 -0.18
N SER A 155 -19.41 -13.16 0.16
CA SER A 155 -20.44 -12.16 -0.13
C SER A 155 -20.44 -11.75 -1.60
N ALA A 156 -21.56 -11.21 -2.08
CA ALA A 156 -21.67 -10.78 -3.47
C ALA A 156 -20.75 -9.57 -3.73
N PRO A 157 -20.05 -9.52 -4.87
CA PRO A 157 -19.37 -8.31 -5.32
C PRO A 157 -20.39 -7.17 -5.53
N THR A 158 -20.13 -5.99 -4.97
CA THR A 158 -20.81 -4.74 -5.33
C THR A 158 -20.26 -4.18 -6.63
N ASP A 159 -18.97 -4.35 -6.87
CA ASP A 159 -18.28 -3.90 -8.07
C ASP A 159 -17.21 -4.91 -8.50
N THR A 160 -16.87 -4.86 -9.79
CA THR A 160 -15.80 -5.64 -10.40
C THR A 160 -14.98 -4.75 -11.30
N ILE A 161 -13.66 -4.77 -11.09
CA ILE A 161 -12.69 -3.94 -11.80
C ILE A 161 -11.68 -4.90 -12.44
N THR A 162 -11.68 -4.97 -13.77
CA THR A 162 -10.78 -5.83 -14.56
C THR A 162 -9.64 -5.05 -15.21
N LYS A 163 -9.48 -3.78 -14.83
CA LYS A 163 -8.44 -2.90 -15.34
C LYS A 163 -7.60 -2.42 -14.17
N TYR A 164 -6.31 -2.25 -14.41
CA TYR A 164 -5.48 -1.55 -13.45
C TYR A 164 -5.81 -0.04 -13.46
N TYR A 165 -6.02 0.53 -12.28
CA TYR A 165 -6.22 1.95 -12.05
C TYR A 165 -5.17 2.45 -11.06
N THR A 166 -4.56 3.59 -11.37
CA THR A 166 -3.55 4.25 -10.53
C THR A 166 -4.18 5.18 -9.49
N GLU A 167 -5.49 5.40 -9.57
CA GLU A 167 -6.23 6.19 -8.59
C GLU A 167 -6.16 5.59 -7.19
N LEU A 168 -6.06 6.46 -6.20
CA LEU A 168 -6.17 6.09 -4.80
C LEU A 168 -7.60 5.63 -4.49
N TYR A 169 -7.73 4.51 -3.80
CA TYR A 169 -9.01 4.05 -3.26
C TYR A 169 -9.15 4.61 -1.85
N GLN A 170 -10.01 5.61 -1.69
CA GLN A 170 -10.29 6.23 -0.39
C GLN A 170 -10.82 5.18 0.57
N ILE A 171 -10.23 5.08 1.76
CA ILE A 171 -10.72 4.21 2.84
C ILE A 171 -11.86 4.92 3.56
N LEU A 172 -13.01 4.27 3.64
CA LEU A 172 -14.22 4.75 4.30
C LEU A 172 -14.45 4.08 5.66
N ASP A 173 -14.06 2.81 5.77
CA ASP A 173 -14.28 1.98 6.96
C ASP A 173 -13.30 0.80 6.99
N CYS A 174 -13.25 0.07 8.11
CA CYS A 174 -12.42 -1.11 8.26
C CYS A 174 -13.08 -2.18 9.13
N LYS A 175 -12.71 -3.44 8.90
CA LYS A 175 -13.12 -4.58 9.73
C LYS A 175 -12.11 -5.71 9.61
N SER A 176 -11.47 -6.06 10.72
CA SER A 176 -10.32 -6.97 10.73
C SER A 176 -9.27 -6.47 9.74
N ASN A 177 -8.87 -7.26 8.75
CA ASN A 177 -7.88 -6.87 7.73
C ASN A 177 -8.51 -6.28 6.45
N TRP A 178 -9.83 -6.09 6.42
CA TRP A 178 -10.56 -5.55 5.28
C TRP A 178 -10.77 -4.06 5.41
N VAL A 179 -10.68 -3.35 4.27
CA VAL A 179 -11.06 -1.93 4.17
C VAL A 179 -12.27 -1.79 3.26
N LYS A 180 -13.23 -0.96 3.67
CA LYS A 180 -14.27 -0.48 2.77
C LYS A 180 -13.72 0.72 2.04
N VAL A 181 -13.79 0.71 0.72
CA VAL A 181 -13.20 1.76 -0.11
C VAL A 181 -14.20 2.36 -1.08
N ARG A 182 -13.86 3.55 -1.57
CA ARG A 182 -14.50 4.23 -2.70
C ARG A 182 -13.43 4.76 -3.66
N MET A 183 -13.71 4.71 -4.95
CA MET A 183 -12.90 5.33 -6.00
C MET A 183 -13.80 5.84 -7.11
N GLU A 184 -13.54 7.05 -7.61
CA GLU A 184 -14.24 7.65 -8.73
C GLU A 184 -13.37 7.60 -9.99
N LYS A 185 -13.90 7.05 -11.09
CA LYS A 185 -13.25 7.05 -12.41
C LYS A 185 -14.23 7.47 -13.48
N GLY A 186 -14.00 8.65 -14.07
CA GLY A 186 -14.93 9.22 -15.03
C GLY A 186 -16.30 9.49 -14.37
N ASN A 187 -17.37 8.92 -14.93
CA ASN A 187 -18.72 9.06 -14.38
C ASN A 187 -19.15 7.86 -13.52
N LYS A 188 -18.20 6.99 -13.13
CA LYS A 188 -18.49 5.80 -12.32
C LYS A 188 -17.82 5.91 -10.96
N GLU A 189 -18.60 5.70 -9.91
CA GLU A 189 -18.12 5.40 -8.57
C GLU A 189 -18.03 3.88 -8.41
N TYR A 190 -16.94 3.42 -7.81
CA TYR A 190 -16.74 2.04 -7.37
C TYR A 190 -16.69 2.03 -5.85
N GLN A 191 -17.45 1.15 -5.20
CA GLN A 191 -17.47 1.10 -3.74
C GLN A 191 -17.71 -0.31 -3.21
N GLY A 192 -16.98 -0.69 -2.18
CA GLY A 192 -17.19 -1.96 -1.46
C GLY A 192 -16.02 -2.34 -0.58
N TRP A 193 -16.05 -3.56 -0.04
CA TRP A 193 -14.99 -4.10 0.80
C TRP A 193 -13.88 -4.71 -0.06
N MET A 194 -12.66 -4.20 0.09
CA MET A 194 -11.46 -4.70 -0.56
C MET A 194 -10.75 -5.70 0.36
N GLU A 195 -10.44 -6.87 -0.20
CA GLU A 195 -9.78 -7.93 0.56
C GLU A 195 -8.32 -7.61 0.88
N PRO A 196 -7.74 -8.20 1.95
CA PRO A 196 -6.38 -7.87 2.39
C PRO A 196 -5.32 -8.04 1.29
N GLY A 197 -5.41 -9.11 0.49
CA GLY A 197 -4.44 -9.40 -0.57
C GLY A 197 -4.52 -8.45 -1.77
N MET A 198 -5.59 -7.67 -1.88
CA MET A 198 -5.81 -6.70 -2.95
C MET A 198 -5.41 -5.27 -2.56
N GLN A 199 -5.02 -5.05 -1.30
CA GLN A 199 -4.63 -3.73 -0.80
C GLN A 199 -3.13 -3.49 -1.00
N CYS A 200 -2.79 -2.30 -1.47
CA CYS A 200 -1.41 -1.84 -1.61
C CYS A 200 -1.18 -0.50 -0.87
N PRO A 201 -0.77 -0.56 0.40
CA PRO A 201 -0.53 0.63 1.23
C PRO A 201 0.93 1.14 1.09
N SER A 202 1.45 1.19 -0.14
CA SER A 202 2.81 1.68 -0.42
C SER A 202 2.75 3.04 -1.14
N PRO A 203 3.41 4.09 -0.60
CA PRO A 203 3.49 5.38 -1.28
C PRO A 203 4.61 5.44 -2.33
N TYR A 204 5.49 4.43 -2.43
CA TYR A 204 6.69 4.47 -3.30
C TYR A 204 6.63 3.50 -4.48
N THR A 205 5.96 2.37 -4.33
CA THR A 205 6.04 1.25 -5.29
C THR A 205 4.72 0.52 -5.41
N THR A 206 4.59 -0.27 -6.46
CA THR A 206 3.63 -1.37 -6.50
C THR A 206 3.97 -2.38 -5.38
N CYS A 207 2.95 -2.88 -4.70
CA CYS A 207 3.04 -3.98 -3.73
C CYS A 207 3.01 -5.31 -4.48
N ASN A 208 4.17 -5.95 -4.66
CA ASN A 208 4.32 -7.28 -5.26
C ASN A 208 4.66 -8.33 -4.20
#